data_AF-A0AAN4YK41-F1
#
_entry.id   AF-A0AAN4YK41-F1
#
_cell.length_a   1.000
_cell.length_b   1.000
_cell.length_c   1.000
_cell.angle_alpha   90.00
_cell.angle_beta   90.00
_cell.angle_gamma   90.00
#
_symmetry.space_group_name_H-M   'P 1'
#
loop_
_entity.id
_entity.type
_entity.pdbx_description
1 polymer ?
#
loop_
_entity_poly.entity_id
_entity_poly.type
_entity_poly.pdbx_seq_one_letter_code
_entity_poly.pdbx_strand_id
1 'polypeptide(L)'
;MAPNGLRASEIVNNGLPDLFRGINHTTNDATHDLLFNGALMPWPNFHQDVETAYLNFAWIPRIIDHQQASGRVSNWNLQFEQTAVGDETGVQGRWGQHVNQVMSAVFLSQNINIQIGGFRATTSSYSKVPDMAGASRATGALRFVGELKTPWVEQHVLSEAMGDDHTFRHILGGSGWVLPMTTCLDNFNVGL
;
A
#
# COMPACT_ATOMS: atom_id res chain seq x y z
N MET A 1 24.77 4.58 22.33
CA MET A 1 24.79 3.24 21.71
C MET A 1 24.59 3.44 20.21
N ALA A 2 25.32 2.72 19.36
CA ALA A 2 25.28 2.96 17.91
C ALA A 2 23.98 2.37 17.31
N PRO A 3 23.25 3.12 16.47
CA PRO A 3 22.16 2.56 15.70
C PRO A 3 22.68 1.53 14.68
N ASN A 4 21.91 0.47 14.43
CA ASN A 4 22.12 -0.41 13.30
C ASN A 4 21.50 0.23 12.04
N GLY A 5 22.24 0.26 10.93
CA GLY A 5 21.73 0.80 9.67
C GLY A 5 20.86 -0.21 8.95
N LEU A 6 19.72 0.23 8.43
CA LEU A 6 18.79 -0.58 7.65
C LEU A 6 18.88 -0.24 6.17
N ARG A 7 19.05 -1.27 5.33
CA ARG A 7 18.98 -1.18 3.87
C ARG A 7 17.55 -1.36 3.39
N ALA A 8 17.30 -0.89 2.16
CA ALA A 8 16.00 -1.02 1.51
C ALA A 8 15.49 -2.47 1.45
N SER A 9 16.36 -3.44 1.14
CA SER A 9 16.00 -4.86 1.08
C SER A 9 15.56 -5.43 2.43
N GLU A 10 16.14 -4.95 3.53
CA GLU A 10 15.80 -5.37 4.89
C GLU A 10 14.45 -4.79 5.31
N ILE A 11 14.20 -3.52 4.96
CA ILE A 11 12.93 -2.85 5.28
C ILE A 11 11.77 -3.46 4.51
N VAL A 12 11.94 -3.75 3.21
CA VAL A 12 10.87 -4.36 2.39
C VAL A 12 10.52 -5.78 2.85
N ASN A 13 11.46 -6.51 3.45
CA ASN A 13 11.19 -7.82 4.02
C ASN A 13 10.53 -7.79 5.40
N ASN A 14 10.48 -6.62 6.05
CA ASN A 14 9.77 -6.51 7.32
C ASN A 14 8.27 -6.51 7.08
N GLY A 15 7.54 -7.28 7.89
CA GLY A 15 6.09 -7.25 7.89
C GLY A 15 5.57 -5.85 8.25
N LEU A 16 4.45 -5.46 7.64
CA LEU A 16 3.71 -4.28 8.09
C LEU A 16 3.22 -4.51 9.51
N PRO A 17 3.23 -3.48 10.37
CA PRO A 17 2.65 -3.59 11.71
C PRO A 17 1.15 -3.89 11.62
N ASP A 18 0.66 -4.68 12.56
CA ASP A 18 -0.78 -4.95 12.69
C ASP A 18 -1.54 -3.64 12.90
N LEU A 19 -2.66 -3.53 12.20
CA LEU A 19 -3.54 -2.38 12.32
C LEU A 19 -4.23 -2.39 13.69
N PHE A 20 -3.97 -1.38 14.52
CA PHE A 20 -4.59 -1.31 15.83
C PHE A 20 -6.04 -0.86 15.72
N ARG A 21 -6.99 -1.80 15.62
CA ARG A 21 -8.43 -1.48 15.54
C ARG A 21 -8.95 -0.94 16.87
N GLY A 22 -9.59 0.23 16.81
CA GLY A 22 -10.25 0.86 17.94
C GLY A 22 -11.50 0.11 18.40
N ILE A 23 -11.89 0.33 19.66
CA ILE A 23 -13.11 -0.25 20.28
C ILE A 23 -14.35 0.08 19.44
N ASN A 24 -14.45 1.33 19.00
CA ASN A 24 -15.46 1.77 18.04
C ASN A 24 -14.84 1.87 16.65
N HIS A 25 -15.58 1.44 15.64
CA HIS A 25 -15.15 1.51 14.26
C HIS A 25 -16.36 1.56 13.32
N THR A 26 -16.12 2.00 12.08
CA THR A 26 -17.13 2.02 11.02
C THR A 26 -17.60 0.61 10.73
N THR A 27 -18.92 0.46 10.59
CA THR A 27 -19.58 -0.81 10.25
C THR A 27 -20.35 -0.74 8.94
N ASN A 28 -20.46 0.46 8.38
CA ASN A 28 -21.20 0.68 7.16
C ASN A 28 -20.25 0.61 5.96
N ASP A 29 -20.80 0.14 4.86
CA ASP A 29 -20.16 0.11 3.56
C ASP A 29 -20.04 1.52 2.98
N ALA A 30 -18.86 1.82 2.42
CA ALA A 30 -18.55 3.07 1.77
C ALA A 30 -18.18 2.87 0.29
N THR A 31 -18.53 1.73 -0.31
CA THR A 31 -18.45 1.56 -1.76
C THR A 31 -19.50 2.40 -2.47
N HIS A 32 -19.08 3.05 -3.55
CA HIS A 32 -20.00 3.78 -4.42
C HIS A 32 -20.63 2.84 -5.43
N ASP A 33 -21.82 3.20 -5.93
CA ASP A 33 -22.50 2.48 -7.01
C ASP A 33 -21.80 2.73 -8.36
N LEU A 34 -20.63 2.10 -8.52
CA LEU A 34 -19.74 2.21 -9.66
C LEU A 34 -19.16 0.84 -9.99
N LEU A 35 -19.10 0.51 -11.27
CA LEU A 35 -18.47 -0.71 -11.75
C LEU A 35 -17.14 -0.40 -12.44
N PHE A 36 -16.13 -1.21 -12.13
CA PHE A 36 -14.91 -1.25 -12.92
C PHE A 36 -15.19 -1.90 -14.29
N ASN A 37 -15.13 -1.08 -15.34
CA ASN A 37 -15.41 -1.50 -16.71
C ASN A 37 -14.16 -1.97 -17.48
N GLY A 38 -13.00 -2.00 -16.83
CA GLY A 38 -11.77 -2.49 -17.45
C GLY A 38 -11.76 -4.02 -17.58
N ALA A 39 -10.86 -4.52 -18.44
CA ALA A 39 -10.61 -5.95 -18.51
C ALA A 39 -10.02 -6.45 -17.19
N LEU A 40 -10.60 -7.52 -16.64
CA LEU A 40 -10.05 -8.24 -15.50
C LEU A 40 -9.39 -9.49 -16.03
N MET A 41 -8.13 -9.70 -15.66
CA MET A 41 -7.36 -10.88 -16.07
C MET A 41 -6.78 -11.51 -14.81
N PRO A 42 -6.93 -12.84 -14.62
CA PRO A 42 -6.20 -13.54 -13.57
C PRO A 42 -4.71 -13.39 -13.85
N TRP A 43 -3.91 -13.21 -12.80
CA TRP A 43 -2.45 -13.31 -12.89
C TRP A 43 -2.02 -14.60 -12.14
N PRO A 44 -1.86 -15.71 -12.88
CA PRO A 44 -1.82 -17.05 -12.26
C PRO A 44 -0.57 -17.31 -11.41
N ASN A 45 0.55 -16.68 -11.74
CA ASN A 45 1.85 -16.93 -11.11
C ASN A 45 2.30 -15.80 -10.19
N PHE A 46 1.35 -15.01 -9.65
CA PHE A 46 1.64 -13.80 -8.87
C PHE A 46 2.78 -13.95 -7.88
N HIS A 47 2.65 -14.93 -6.98
CA HIS A 47 3.58 -15.14 -5.87
C HIS A 47 4.96 -15.43 -6.40
N GLN A 48 5.03 -16.35 -7.36
CA GLN A 48 6.28 -16.74 -7.99
C GLN A 48 6.91 -15.55 -8.73
N ASP A 49 6.13 -14.75 -9.44
CA ASP A 49 6.62 -13.60 -10.21
C ASP A 49 7.14 -12.49 -9.28
N VAL A 50 6.42 -12.20 -8.18
CA VAL A 50 6.84 -11.22 -7.16
C VAL A 50 8.09 -11.69 -6.42
N GLU A 51 8.12 -12.94 -5.98
CA GLU A 51 9.28 -13.52 -5.28
C GLU A 51 10.50 -13.54 -6.21
N THR A 52 10.33 -13.98 -7.45
CA THR A 52 11.38 -13.99 -8.48
C THR A 52 11.87 -12.57 -8.76
N ALA A 53 10.97 -11.59 -8.86
CA ALA A 53 11.34 -10.19 -9.04
C ALA A 53 12.16 -9.68 -7.86
N TYR A 54 11.75 -9.97 -6.62
CA TYR A 54 12.47 -9.57 -5.40
C TYR A 54 13.86 -10.20 -5.33
N LEU A 55 13.97 -11.52 -5.53
CA LEU A 55 15.22 -12.27 -5.41
C LEU A 55 16.25 -11.87 -6.48
N ASN A 56 15.78 -11.51 -7.69
CA ASN A 56 16.64 -11.08 -8.78
C ASN A 56 16.87 -9.57 -8.83
N PHE A 57 16.25 -8.80 -7.93
CA PHE A 57 16.43 -7.35 -7.90
C PHE A 57 17.83 -6.98 -7.40
N ALA A 58 18.56 -6.20 -8.20
CA ALA A 58 19.90 -5.73 -7.87
C ALA A 58 19.85 -4.55 -6.88
N TRP A 59 19.72 -4.87 -5.58
CA TRP A 59 19.64 -3.87 -4.51
C TRP A 59 20.90 -3.02 -4.39
N ILE A 60 20.74 -1.70 -4.42
CA ILE A 60 21.78 -0.73 -4.08
C ILE A 60 21.89 -0.69 -2.54
N PRO A 61 23.07 -0.96 -1.94
CA PRO A 61 23.24 -1.14 -0.50
C PRO A 61 23.30 0.19 0.27
N ARG A 62 22.34 1.10 0.03
CA ARG A 62 22.21 2.36 0.77
C ARG A 62 21.47 2.12 2.08
N ILE A 63 21.98 2.73 3.15
CA ILE A 63 21.27 2.82 4.43
C ILE A 63 20.20 3.90 4.30
N ILE A 64 18.94 3.55 4.61
CA ILE A 64 17.79 4.45 4.49
C ILE A 64 17.07 4.70 5.81
N ASP A 65 17.35 3.87 6.83
CA ASP A 65 16.83 4.06 8.17
C ASP A 65 17.80 3.50 9.23
N HIS A 66 17.50 3.74 10.49
CA HIS A 66 18.27 3.33 11.64
C HIS A 66 17.37 2.72 12.71
N GLN A 67 17.80 1.58 13.26
CA GLN A 67 17.13 0.94 14.38
C GLN A 67 18.09 0.71 15.55
N GLN A 68 17.54 0.41 16.73
CA GLN A 68 18.35 0.09 17.89
C GLN A 68 19.13 -1.21 17.64
N ALA A 69 20.46 -1.17 17.79
CA ALA A 69 21.32 -2.31 17.47
C ALA A 69 21.22 -3.48 18.46
N SER A 70 20.83 -3.22 19.72
CA SER A 70 20.79 -4.25 20.76
C SER A 70 19.88 -3.86 21.92
N GLY A 71 19.37 -4.87 22.63
CA GLY A 71 18.57 -4.70 23.83
C GLY A 71 17.07 -4.61 23.53
N ARG A 72 16.26 -4.59 24.60
CA ARG A 72 14.81 -4.45 24.48
C ARG A 72 14.46 -3.04 24.02
N VAL A 73 13.68 -2.94 22.95
CA VAL A 73 13.07 -1.67 22.57
C VAL A 73 11.84 -1.45 23.44
N SER A 74 11.73 -0.26 24.03
CA SER A 74 10.58 0.09 24.87
C SER A 74 9.29 0.17 24.06
N ASN A 75 8.16 -0.19 24.67
CA ASN A 75 6.86 -0.22 23.99
C ASN A 75 6.39 1.14 23.45
N TRP A 76 6.90 2.26 24.00
CA TRP A 76 6.61 3.63 23.54
C TRP A 76 7.52 4.10 22.38
N ASN A 77 8.33 3.22 21.81
CA ASN A 77 9.13 3.54 20.63
C ASN A 77 8.24 3.60 19.38
N LEU A 78 8.53 4.56 18.50
CA LEU A 78 7.77 4.80 17.26
C LEU A 78 7.88 3.67 16.23
N GLN A 79 8.78 2.71 16.42
CA GLN A 79 8.82 1.49 15.60
C GLN A 79 7.57 0.60 15.80
N PHE A 80 6.85 0.77 16.90
CA PHE A 80 5.60 0.06 17.18
C PHE A 80 4.40 0.96 16.86
N GLU A 81 3.30 0.38 16.37
CA GLU A 81 2.05 1.13 16.15
C GLU A 81 1.52 1.69 17.47
N GLN A 82 1.26 2.99 17.49
CA GLN A 82 0.76 3.72 18.66
C GLN A 82 -0.66 4.26 18.43
N THR A 83 -1.17 4.18 17.19
CA THR A 83 -2.40 4.83 16.76
C THR A 83 -3.48 3.80 16.52
N ALA A 84 -4.57 3.89 17.29
CA ALA A 84 -5.77 3.13 17.00
C ALA A 84 -6.55 3.75 15.84
N VAL A 85 -7.14 2.91 14.98
CA VAL A 85 -7.98 3.33 13.84
C VAL A 85 -9.42 2.88 14.02
N GLY A 86 -10.36 3.74 13.64
CA GLY A 86 -11.79 3.44 13.67
C GLY A 86 -12.49 3.60 12.32
N ASP A 87 -11.85 4.21 11.32
CA ASP A 87 -12.47 4.55 10.05
C ASP A 87 -11.45 4.52 8.89
N GLU A 88 -11.93 4.77 7.67
CA GLU A 88 -11.12 4.79 6.45
C GLU A 88 -10.01 5.85 6.53
N THR A 89 -10.31 7.04 7.05
CA THR A 89 -9.31 8.12 7.21
C THR A 89 -8.15 7.67 8.09
N GLY A 90 -8.44 6.98 9.19
CA GLY A 90 -7.42 6.38 10.05
C GLY A 90 -6.57 5.36 9.30
N VAL A 91 -7.20 4.44 8.56
CA VAL A 91 -6.51 3.43 7.75
C VAL A 91 -5.60 4.09 6.70
N GLN A 92 -6.10 5.07 5.96
CA GLN A 92 -5.34 5.86 4.98
C GLN A 92 -4.13 6.53 5.63
N GLY A 93 -4.29 7.09 6.83
CA GLY A 93 -3.21 7.70 7.59
C GLY A 93 -2.14 6.69 8.04
N ARG A 94 -2.51 5.44 8.36
CA ARG A 94 -1.55 4.38 8.72
C ARG A 94 -0.82 3.83 7.50
N TRP A 95 -1.57 3.63 6.42
CA TRP A 95 -1.01 3.29 5.12
C TRP A 95 0.03 4.33 4.66
N GLY A 96 -0.30 5.61 4.80
CA GLY A 96 0.61 6.72 4.50
C GLY A 96 1.93 6.63 5.29
N GLN A 97 1.86 6.28 6.57
CA GLN A 97 3.03 6.16 7.43
C GLN A 97 3.87 4.91 7.12
N HIS A 98 3.24 3.75 7.04
CA HIS A 98 3.95 2.46 7.00
C HIS A 98 4.32 2.01 5.60
N VAL A 99 3.64 2.53 4.57
CA VAL A 99 3.86 2.13 3.19
C VAL A 99 4.37 3.30 2.38
N ASN A 100 3.58 4.37 2.28
CA ASN A 100 3.90 5.45 1.35
C ASN A 100 5.27 6.07 1.67
N GLN A 101 5.47 6.49 2.91
CA GLN A 101 6.74 7.07 3.36
C GLN A 101 7.91 6.10 3.15
N VAL A 102 7.72 4.84 3.54
CA VAL A 102 8.75 3.78 3.48
C VAL A 102 9.12 3.47 2.02
N MET A 103 8.14 3.13 1.18
CA MET A 103 8.35 2.78 -0.21
C MET A 103 8.86 3.95 -1.04
N SER A 104 8.46 5.19 -0.73
CA SER A 104 9.05 6.38 -1.35
C SER A 104 10.54 6.53 -1.03
N ALA A 105 10.97 6.21 0.20
CA ALA A 105 12.39 6.19 0.57
C ALA A 105 13.14 5.03 -0.12
N VAL A 106 12.52 3.85 -0.19
CA VAL A 106 13.04 2.70 -0.94
C VAL A 106 13.28 3.09 -2.40
N PHE A 107 12.28 3.59 -3.11
CA PHE A 107 12.42 3.98 -4.52
C PHE A 107 13.51 5.02 -4.72
N LEU A 108 13.57 6.05 -3.88
CA LEU A 108 14.62 7.06 -3.94
C LEU A 108 16.01 6.44 -3.75
N SER A 109 16.17 5.52 -2.80
CA SER A 109 17.45 4.85 -2.54
C SER A 109 17.88 3.93 -3.68
N GLN A 110 16.92 3.37 -4.42
CA GLN A 110 17.17 2.47 -5.55
C GLN A 110 17.20 3.22 -6.90
N ASN A 111 17.17 4.55 -6.90
CA ASN A 111 17.08 5.40 -8.10
C ASN A 111 15.86 5.09 -8.99
N ILE A 112 14.77 4.62 -8.39
CA ILE A 112 13.48 4.42 -9.07
C ILE A 112 12.72 5.75 -9.05
N ASN A 113 12.35 6.24 -10.24
CA ASN A 113 11.67 7.53 -10.40
C ASN A 113 10.17 7.44 -10.08
N ILE A 114 9.84 7.08 -8.84
CA ILE A 114 8.48 7.01 -8.32
C ILE A 114 8.44 7.67 -6.94
N GLN A 115 7.41 8.48 -6.69
CA GLN A 115 7.04 8.97 -5.38
C GLN A 115 5.55 8.65 -5.16
N ILE A 116 5.22 8.16 -3.97
CA ILE A 116 3.86 7.86 -3.57
C ILE A 116 3.32 9.05 -2.77
N GLY A 117 2.02 9.33 -2.88
CA GLY A 117 1.38 10.47 -2.24
C GLY A 117 -0.12 10.51 -2.48
N GLY A 118 -0.73 11.67 -2.24
CA GLY A 118 -2.13 11.91 -2.61
C GLY A 118 -2.27 12.21 -4.11
N PHE A 119 -3.41 11.85 -4.70
CA PHE A 119 -3.67 12.04 -6.13
C PHE A 119 -3.51 13.49 -6.61
N ARG A 120 -3.91 14.47 -5.80
CA ARG A 120 -3.79 15.90 -6.13
C ARG A 120 -2.35 16.41 -6.21
N ALA A 121 -1.37 15.63 -5.74
CA ALA A 121 0.04 15.97 -5.90
C ALA A 121 0.59 15.58 -7.29
N THR A 122 -0.21 14.93 -8.13
CA THR A 122 0.17 14.53 -9.50
C THR A 122 -0.23 15.58 -10.52
N THR A 123 0.26 15.46 -11.75
CA THR A 123 -0.13 16.32 -12.88
C THR A 123 -1.40 15.84 -13.61
N SER A 124 -2.07 14.81 -13.10
CA SER A 124 -3.26 14.28 -13.75
C SER A 124 -4.42 15.28 -13.69
N SER A 125 -5.15 15.42 -14.79
CA SER A 125 -6.37 16.22 -14.89
C SER A 125 -7.65 15.40 -14.66
N TYR A 126 -7.52 14.14 -14.23
CA TYR A 126 -8.67 13.30 -13.92
C TYR A 126 -9.52 13.90 -12.79
N SER A 127 -10.84 13.83 -12.93
CA SER A 127 -11.78 14.57 -12.09
C SER A 127 -12.06 13.91 -10.74
N LYS A 128 -11.85 12.59 -10.62
CA LYS A 128 -11.97 11.90 -9.33
C LYS A 128 -10.67 12.01 -8.54
N VAL A 129 -10.73 11.66 -7.25
CA VAL A 129 -9.60 11.75 -6.34
C VAL A 129 -9.42 10.41 -5.63
N PRO A 130 -8.61 9.51 -6.20
CA PRO A 130 -8.19 8.31 -5.50
C PRO A 130 -7.48 8.64 -4.18
N ASP A 131 -7.62 7.76 -3.20
CA ASP A 131 -7.01 7.91 -1.87
C ASP A 131 -5.48 8.04 -1.94
N MET A 132 -4.85 7.37 -2.90
CA MET A 132 -3.40 7.44 -3.12
C MET A 132 -3.04 7.46 -4.61
N ALA A 133 -1.89 8.04 -4.93
CA ALA A 133 -1.27 7.98 -6.24
C ALA A 133 0.25 7.78 -6.18
N GLY A 134 0.77 7.05 -7.15
CA GLY A 134 2.19 7.01 -7.47
C GLY A 134 2.46 7.87 -8.70
N ALA A 135 3.45 8.74 -8.63
CA ALA A 135 3.84 9.61 -9.72
C ALA A 135 5.35 9.61 -9.95
N SER A 136 5.74 9.96 -11.18
CA SER A 136 7.12 10.29 -11.53
C SER A 136 7.62 11.40 -10.61
N ARG A 137 8.68 11.15 -9.85
CA ARG A 137 9.28 12.16 -8.97
C ARG A 137 9.80 13.36 -9.78
N ALA A 138 10.33 13.12 -10.98
CA ALA A 138 10.90 14.16 -11.84
C ALA A 138 9.84 15.07 -12.49
N THR A 139 8.65 14.54 -12.79
CA THR A 139 7.65 15.26 -13.62
C THR A 139 6.28 15.40 -12.99
N GLY A 140 6.00 14.71 -11.89
CA GLY A 140 4.66 14.59 -11.31
C GLY A 140 3.67 13.76 -12.14
N ALA A 141 4.11 13.20 -13.27
CA ALA A 141 3.27 12.40 -14.16
C ALA A 141 2.74 11.15 -13.44
N LEU A 142 1.43 10.95 -13.48
CA LEU A 142 0.76 9.82 -12.86
C LEU A 142 1.28 8.48 -13.41
N ARG A 143 1.52 7.51 -12.51
CA ARG A 143 1.96 6.15 -12.84
C ARG A 143 0.96 5.10 -12.38
N PHE A 144 0.40 5.28 -11.19
CA PHE A 144 -0.63 4.43 -10.65
C PHE A 144 -1.46 5.18 -9.61
N VAL A 145 -2.61 4.61 -9.28
CA VAL A 145 -3.53 5.08 -8.23
C VAL A 145 -3.95 3.89 -7.39
N GLY A 146 -4.41 4.18 -6.18
CA GLY A 146 -4.85 3.20 -5.20
C GLY A 146 -5.98 3.76 -4.36
N GLU A 147 -6.86 2.88 -3.92
CA GLU A 147 -7.99 3.20 -3.05
C GLU A 147 -7.97 2.29 -1.83
N LEU A 148 -8.31 2.87 -0.68
CA LEU A 148 -8.01 2.31 0.61
C LEU A 148 -9.29 2.19 1.43
N LYS A 149 -9.65 0.94 1.73
CA LYS A 149 -10.87 0.59 2.45
C LYS A 149 -10.56 -0.03 3.81
N THR A 150 -11.50 0.10 4.74
CA THR A 150 -11.37 -0.53 6.06
C THR A 150 -11.46 -2.06 5.94
N PRO A 151 -10.51 -2.82 6.51
CA PRO A 151 -10.43 -4.26 6.29
C PRO A 151 -11.46 -5.08 7.10
N TRP A 152 -12.21 -4.44 7.99
CA TRP A 152 -13.15 -5.11 8.90
C TRP A 152 -14.63 -4.99 8.48
N VAL A 153 -14.90 -4.32 7.36
CA VAL A 153 -16.23 -4.26 6.75
C VAL A 153 -16.29 -5.38 5.71
N GLU A 154 -17.26 -6.27 5.83
CA GLU A 154 -17.40 -7.48 5.00
C GLU A 154 -17.43 -7.15 3.50
N GLN A 155 -18.14 -6.09 3.13
CA GLN A 155 -18.25 -5.60 1.75
C GLN A 155 -16.92 -5.11 1.15
N HIS A 156 -15.89 -4.89 1.97
CA HIS A 156 -14.57 -4.46 1.53
C HIS A 156 -13.60 -5.64 1.31
N VAL A 157 -14.00 -6.88 1.64
CA VAL A 157 -13.12 -8.06 1.58
C VAL A 157 -13.04 -8.60 0.15
N LEU A 158 -11.89 -8.38 -0.50
CA LEU A 158 -11.69 -8.75 -1.91
C LEU A 158 -11.77 -10.25 -2.17
N SER A 159 -11.24 -11.08 -1.28
CA SER A 159 -11.21 -12.54 -1.45
C SER A 159 -12.62 -13.14 -1.54
N GLU A 160 -13.58 -12.57 -0.82
CA GLU A 160 -14.98 -12.95 -0.86
C GLU A 160 -15.62 -12.47 -2.18
N ALA A 161 -15.31 -11.25 -2.61
CA ALA A 161 -15.85 -10.66 -3.82
C ALA A 161 -15.33 -11.31 -5.11
N MET A 162 -14.11 -11.86 -5.12
CA MET A 162 -13.52 -12.52 -6.30
C MET A 162 -14.34 -13.71 -6.82
N GLY A 163 -15.23 -14.28 -6.00
CA GLY A 163 -16.17 -15.33 -6.42
C GLY A 163 -17.30 -14.85 -7.33
N ASP A 164 -17.55 -13.54 -7.41
CA ASP A 164 -18.62 -12.94 -8.21
C ASP A 164 -18.10 -11.72 -9.00
N ASP A 165 -18.05 -11.82 -10.33
CA ASP A 165 -17.46 -10.77 -11.20
C ASP A 165 -18.15 -9.41 -11.01
N HIS A 166 -19.46 -9.39 -10.79
CA HIS A 166 -20.19 -8.14 -10.56
C HIS A 166 -19.78 -7.48 -9.24
N THR A 167 -19.76 -8.24 -8.14
CA THR A 167 -19.35 -7.76 -6.82
C THR A 167 -17.88 -7.35 -6.82
N PHE A 168 -17.01 -8.12 -7.45
CA PHE A 168 -15.60 -7.78 -7.59
C PHE A 168 -15.42 -6.46 -8.36
N ARG A 169 -16.11 -6.29 -9.50
CA ARG A 169 -16.10 -5.03 -10.25
C ARG A 169 -16.70 -3.87 -9.49
N HIS A 170 -17.70 -4.12 -8.64
CA HIS A 170 -18.31 -3.09 -7.80
C HIS A 170 -17.31 -2.58 -6.76
N ILE A 171 -16.63 -3.48 -6.06
CA ILE A 171 -15.57 -3.08 -5.12
C ILE A 171 -14.46 -2.33 -5.85
N LEU A 172 -13.98 -2.84 -7.00
CA LEU A 172 -12.95 -2.16 -7.79
C LEU A 172 -13.40 -0.82 -8.39
N GLY A 173 -14.69 -0.65 -8.67
CA GLY A 173 -15.28 0.55 -9.27
C GLY A 173 -15.55 1.66 -8.25
N GLY A 174 -16.05 1.29 -7.08
CA GLY A 174 -16.18 2.16 -5.91
C GLY A 174 -14.83 2.55 -5.30
N SER A 175 -13.81 1.71 -5.52
CA SER A 175 -12.44 1.87 -5.04
C SER A 175 -11.50 2.11 -6.22
N GLY A 176 -11.83 3.07 -7.10
CA GLY A 176 -11.05 3.49 -8.29
C GLY A 176 -9.57 3.07 -8.35
N TRP A 177 -9.32 1.87 -8.89
CA TRP A 177 -8.03 1.18 -8.85
C TRP A 177 -7.59 0.83 -7.42
N VAL A 178 -7.69 -0.45 -7.07
CA VAL A 178 -7.31 -0.97 -5.76
C VAL A 178 -5.85 -1.43 -5.81
N LEU A 179 -5.01 -0.93 -4.89
CA LEU A 179 -3.87 -1.69 -4.40
C LEU A 179 -4.34 -2.30 -3.07
N PRO A 180 -4.60 -3.62 -2.99
CA PRO A 180 -5.00 -4.23 -1.74
C PRO A 180 -3.87 -4.08 -0.74
N MET A 181 -4.16 -3.37 0.34
CA MET A 181 -3.32 -3.29 1.54
C MET A 181 -3.92 -4.06 2.69
N THR A 182 -4.54 -5.17 2.33
CA THR A 182 -4.75 -6.29 3.20
C THR A 182 -3.82 -7.36 2.67
N THR A 183 -2.75 -7.60 3.45
CA THR A 183 -2.07 -8.89 3.61
C THR A 183 -1.82 -9.69 2.33
N CYS A 184 -0.55 -9.89 1.95
CA CYS A 184 -0.03 -10.93 1.01
C CYS A 184 -1.08 -11.71 0.20
N LEU A 185 -0.93 -11.81 -1.14
CA LEU A 185 -1.90 -12.39 -2.10
C LEU A 185 -3.01 -11.36 -2.43
N ASP A 186 -3.08 -10.64 -3.56
CA ASP A 186 -3.06 -11.06 -4.96
C ASP A 186 -2.88 -9.87 -5.94
N ASN A 187 -2.10 -10.11 -7.00
CA ASN A 187 -2.23 -9.65 -8.39
C ASN A 187 -2.35 -8.16 -8.78
N PHE A 188 -1.23 -7.48 -9.11
CA PHE A 188 -1.22 -6.31 -10.04
C PHE A 188 -0.01 -6.21 -10.98
N ASN A 189 -0.20 -6.49 -12.27
CA ASN A 189 0.79 -6.27 -13.33
C ASN A 189 0.55 -4.91 -13.99
N VAL A 190 1.59 -4.07 -14.05
CA VAL A 190 1.57 -2.76 -14.71
C VAL A 190 2.42 -2.87 -15.98
N GLY A 191 1.77 -2.98 -17.13
CA GLY A 191 2.39 -2.80 -18.44
C GLY A 191 2.47 -1.30 -18.79
N LEU A 192 3.65 -0.89 -19.24
CA LEU A 192 4.01 0.47 -19.68
C LEU A 192 3.05 1.10 -20.70
#